data_AF-A0ABD1XLG9-F1
#
_entry.id   AF-A0ABD1XLG9-F1
#
_cell.length_a   1.000
_cell.length_b   1.000
_cell.length_c   1.000
_cell.angle_alpha   90.00
_cell.angle_beta   90.00
_cell.angle_gamma   90.00
#
_symmetry.space_group_name_H-M   'P 1'
#
loop_
_entity.id
_entity.type
_entity.pdbx_description
1 polymer ?
#
loop_
_entity_poly.entity_id
_entity_poly.type
_entity_poly.pdbx_seq_one_letter_code
_entity_poly.pdbx_strand_id
1 'polypeptide(L)' 'MTNDGSDPCQSAKKLKVEAPKEELRPPSFWGFTENAKVWNARASMIGLIGIILIEFIAKRGLLEMIGFDIGKGLDLPL' A
#
# COMPACT_ATOMS: atom_id res chain seq x y z
N MET A 1 40.43 -29.20 19.41
CA MET A 1 40.66 -27.81 18.98
C MET A 1 39.51 -27.48 18.04
N THR A 2 38.34 -27.17 18.64
CA THR A 2 37.76 -25.80 18.70
C THR A 2 37.42 -25.32 17.29
N ASN A 3 36.15 -25.13 16.92
CA ASN A 3 35.32 -24.06 17.47
C ASN A 3 33.82 -24.43 17.45
N ASP A 4 33.24 -24.51 18.64
CA ASP A 4 31.80 -24.39 18.88
C ASP A 4 31.40 -22.93 18.67
N GLY A 5 30.96 -22.59 17.45
CA GLY A 5 30.26 -21.36 17.13
C GLY A 5 28.83 -21.42 17.66
N SER A 6 28.69 -21.34 18.97
CA SER A 6 27.42 -21.10 19.64
C SER A 6 27.04 -19.63 19.47
N ASP A 7 26.39 -19.32 18.35
CA ASP A 7 25.75 -18.02 18.16
C ASP A 7 24.54 -17.95 19.13
N PRO A 8 24.51 -17.04 20.12
CA PRO A 8 23.44 -17.00 21.12
C PRO A 8 22.08 -16.55 20.57
N CYS A 9 21.96 -16.32 19.25
CA CYS A 9 20.73 -15.91 18.58
C CYS A 9 19.90 -17.08 18.02
N GLN A 10 20.26 -18.35 18.27
CA GLN A 10 19.39 -19.48 17.89
C GLN A 10 18.45 -19.95 19.01
N SER A 11 18.48 -19.29 20.18
CA SER A 11 17.68 -19.68 21.36
C SER A 11 16.58 -18.68 21.72
N ALA A 12 15.98 -18.02 20.73
CA ALA A 12 14.63 -17.48 20.89
C ALA A 12 13.66 -18.59 20.51
N LYS A 13 13.25 -19.36 21.52
CA LYS A 13 12.09 -20.27 21.54
C LYS A 13 11.19 -20.10 20.32
N LYS A 14 10.99 -21.17 19.55
CA LYS A 14 9.77 -21.37 18.77
C LYS A 14 8.58 -21.30 19.73
N LEU A 15 8.10 -20.09 20.02
CA LEU A 15 6.74 -19.90 20.45
C LEU A 15 5.91 -20.35 19.25
N LYS A 16 5.26 -21.49 19.40
CA LYS A 16 4.25 -21.98 18.49
C LYS A 16 3.06 -21.03 18.56
N VAL A 17 3.21 -19.83 17.99
CA VAL A 17 2.07 -19.02 17.58
C VAL A 17 1.54 -19.78 16.39
N GLU A 18 0.61 -20.69 16.66
CA GLU A 18 -0.20 -21.30 15.61
C GLU A 18 -0.94 -20.14 14.95
N ALA A 19 -0.38 -19.65 13.84
CA ALA A 19 -1.09 -18.75 12.95
C ALA A 19 -2.45 -19.41 12.69
N PRO A 20 -3.57 -18.69 12.84
CA PRO A 20 -4.89 -19.24 12.58
C PRO A 20 -4.83 -19.93 11.23
N LYS A 21 -5.18 -21.23 11.17
CA LYS A 21 -5.23 -21.96 9.90
C LYS A 21 -6.12 -21.13 8.98
N GLU A 22 -5.50 -20.47 7.99
CA GLU A 22 -6.21 -19.90 6.86
C GLU A 22 -6.86 -21.10 6.17
N GLU A 23 -8.12 -21.30 6.53
CA GLU A 23 -9.02 -22.17 5.83
C GLU A 23 -8.89 -21.79 4.35
N LEU A 24 -8.39 -22.74 3.53
CA LEU A 24 -8.28 -22.65 2.08
C LEU A 24 -9.68 -22.51 1.48
N ARG A 25 -10.36 -21.40 1.75
CA ARG A 25 -11.58 -21.02 1.08
C ARG A 25 -11.19 -20.70 -0.36
N PRO A 26 -11.92 -21.22 -1.36
CA PRO A 26 -11.64 -20.90 -2.75
C PRO A 26 -11.56 -19.37 -2.87
N PRO A 27 -10.55 -18.82 -3.57
CA PRO A 27 -10.33 -17.39 -3.63
C PRO A 27 -11.59 -16.73 -4.19
N SER A 28 -12.39 -16.13 -3.32
CA SER A 28 -13.58 -15.41 -3.73
C SER A 28 -13.13 -14.21 -4.54
N PHE A 29 -13.55 -14.13 -5.80
CA PHE A 29 -13.15 -13.04 -6.69
C PHE A 29 -13.64 -11.66 -6.22
N TRP A 30 -14.63 -11.62 -5.32
CA TRP A 30 -15.38 -10.41 -4.93
C TRP A 30 -15.35 -10.17 -3.41
N GLY A 31 -14.14 -10.12 -2.84
CA GLY A 31 -13.91 -9.75 -1.44
C GLY A 31 -12.49 -9.27 -1.17
N PHE A 32 -12.19 -8.85 0.06
CA PHE A 32 -10.83 -8.50 0.53
C PHE A 32 -9.93 -9.75 0.63
N THR A 33 -9.69 -10.42 -0.49
CA THR A 33 -8.79 -11.57 -0.59
C THR A 33 -7.36 -11.10 -0.80
N GLU A 34 -6.39 -11.99 -0.55
CA GLU A 34 -4.96 -11.77 -0.83
C GLU A 34 -4.73 -11.21 -2.25
N ASN A 35 -5.46 -11.73 -3.24
CA ASN A 35 -5.39 -11.26 -4.62
C ASN A 35 -5.84 -9.79 -4.73
N ALA A 36 -7.00 -9.45 -4.19
CA ALA A 36 -7.52 -8.07 -4.23
C ALA A 36 -6.55 -7.07 -3.56
N LYS A 37 -5.88 -7.49 -2.47
CA LYS A 37 -4.89 -6.70 -1.75
C LYS A 37 -3.67 -6.38 -2.63
N VAL A 38 -3.12 -7.39 -3.30
CA VAL A 38 -1.94 -7.22 -4.17
C VAL A 38 -2.28 -6.38 -5.40
N TRP A 39 -3.46 -6.58 -6.00
CA TRP A 39 -3.89 -5.81 -7.16
C TRP A 39 -4.16 -4.34 -6.82
N ASN A 40 -4.84 -4.06 -5.70
CA ASN A 40 -5.07 -2.68 -5.25
C ASN A 40 -3.76 -1.96 -4.88
N ALA A 41 -2.82 -2.67 -4.25
CA ALA A 41 -1.52 -2.10 -3.90
C ALA A 41 -0.69 -1.75 -5.16
N ARG A 42 -0.67 -2.63 -6.17
CA ARG A 42 0.02 -2.37 -7.45
C ARG A 42 -0.62 -1.21 -8.21
N ALA A 43 -1.95 -1.21 -8.32
CA ALA A 43 -2.69 -0.14 -8.97
C ALA A 43 -2.46 1.21 -8.29
N SER A 44 -2.41 1.23 -6.95
CA SER A 44 -2.11 2.45 -6.17
C SER A 44 -0.71 3.01 -6.46
N MET A 45 0.32 2.15 -6.45
CA MET A 45 1.69 2.58 -6.76
C MET A 45 1.82 3.15 -8.19
N ILE A 46 1.18 2.50 -9.17
CA ILE A 46 1.18 2.98 -10.56
C ILE A 46 0.37 4.28 -10.67
N GLY A 47 -0.77 4.38 -9.98
CA GLY A 47 -1.63 5.56 -9.99
C GLY A 47 -0.94 6.79 -9.45
N LEU A 48 -0.20 6.66 -8.34
CA LEU A 48 0.57 7.77 -7.76
C LEU A 48 1.65 8.27 -8.72
N ILE A 49 2.42 7.35 -9.32
CA ILE A 49 3.47 7.71 -10.28
C ILE A 49 2.84 8.34 -11.54
N GLY A 50 1.73 7.78 -12.04
CA GLY A 50 1.02 8.30 -13.20
C GLY A 50 0.49 9.72 -12.98
N ILE A 51 -0.08 9.99 -11.80
CA ILE A 51 -0.53 11.33 -11.40
C ILE A 51 0.63 12.31 -11.40
N ILE A 52 1.76 11.96 -10.79
CA ILE A 52 2.95 12.81 -10.73
C ILE A 52 3.49 13.13 -12.15
N LEU A 53 3.50 12.13 -13.05
CA LEU A 53 3.94 12.34 -14.44
C LEU A 53 2.99 13.24 -15.23
N ILE A 54 1.69 13.07 -15.06
CA ILE A 54 0.68 13.92 -15.72
C ILE A 54 0.74 15.35 -15.19
N GLU A 55 0.88 15.52 -13.87
CA GLU A 55 1.06 16.82 -13.22
C GLU A 55 2.31 17.55 -13.73
N PHE A 56 3.42 16.82 -13.95
CA PHE A 56 4.64 17.38 -14.53
C PHE A 56 4.44 17.94 -15.95
N ILE A 57 3.63 17.27 -16.78
CA ILE A 57 3.34 17.70 -18.16
C ILE A 57 2.33 18.85 -18.16
N ALA A 58 1.28 18.75 -17.35
CA ALA A 58 0.19 19.72 -17.29
C ALA A 58 0.60 21.04 -16.60
N LYS A 59 1.67 21.03 -15.79
CA LYS A 59 2.14 22.16 -14.94
C LYS A 59 1.05 22.76 -14.05
N ARG A 60 -0.02 22.01 -13.82
CA ARG A 60 -1.18 22.34 -12.99
C ARG A 60 -1.40 21.15 -12.07
N GLY A 61 -1.71 21.41 -10.81
CA GLY A 61 -1.89 20.35 -9.82
C GLY A 61 -3.10 19.46 -10.14
N LEU A 62 -3.12 18.24 -9.59
CA LEU A 62 -4.23 17.29 -9.78
C LEU A 62 -5.61 17.92 -9.48
N LEU A 63 -5.66 18.81 -8.49
CA LEU A 63 -6.92 19.41 -8.04
C LEU A 63 -7.48 20.42 -9.05
N GLU A 64 -6.61 21.18 -9.72
CA GLU A 64 -7.00 22.07 -10.81
C GLU A 64 -7.48 21.27 -12.02
N MET A 65 -6.86 20.10 -12.29
CA MET A 65 -7.27 19.20 -13.38
C MET A 65 -8.63 18.52 -13.13
N ILE A 66 -9.00 18.26 -11.88
CA ILE A 66 -10.32 17.74 -11.49
C ILE A 66 -11.39 18.86 -11.46
N GLY A 67 -11.00 20.12 -11.67
CA GLY A 67 -11.91 21.27 -11.71
C GLY A 67 -12.17 21.91 -10.36
N PHE A 68 -11.39 21.54 -9.34
CA PHE A 68 -11.36 22.24 -8.06
C PHE A 68 -10.32 23.36 -8.12
N ASP A 69 -10.80 24.58 -8.31
CA ASP A 69 -9.98 25.78 -8.32
C ASP A 69 -9.58 26.14 -6.87
N ILE A 70 -8.39 25.71 -6.45
CA ILE A 70 -7.86 25.99 -5.11
C ILE A 70 -7.04 27.27 -5.19
N GLY A 71 -7.59 28.35 -4.66
CA GLY A 71 -6.94 29.66 -4.71
C GLY A 71 -7.92 30.81 -4.94
N LYS A 72 -9.14 30.51 -5.37
CA LYS A 72 -10.28 31.44 -5.28
C LYS A 72 -10.85 31.27 -3.87
N GLY A 73 -10.29 32.00 -2.90
CA GLY A 73 -10.87 32.08 -1.57
C GLY A 73 -12.38 32.32 -1.67
N LEU A 74 -13.14 31.68 -0.77
CA LEU A 74 -14.59 31.76 -0.60
C LEU A 74 -15.18 33.09 -1.08
N ASP A 75 -15.60 33.16 -2.34
CA ASP A 75 -16.26 34.31 -2.97
C ASP A 75 -17.73 34.27 -2.54
N LEU A 76 -17.95 34.37 -1.23
CA LEU A 76 -19.27 34.68 -0.69
C LEU A 76 -19.53 36.15 -1.03
N PRO A 77 -20.55 36.47 -1.84
CA PRO A 77 -21.03 37.84 -1.89
C PRO A 77 -21.50 38.19 -0.48
N LEU A 78 -20.78 39.11 0.19
CA LEU A 78 -21.25 39.77 1.40
C LEU A 78 -22.32 40.80 1.04
#